data_AF-A0A952FV44-F1
#
_entry.id   AF-A0A952FV44-F1
#
_cell.length_a   1.000
_cell.length_b   1.000
_cell.length_c   1.000
_cell.angle_alpha   90.00
_cell.angle_beta   90.00
_cell.angle_gamma   90.00
#
_symmetry.space_group_name_H-M   'P 1'
#
loop_
_entity.id
_entity.type
_entity.pdbx_description
1 polymer ?
#
loop_
_entity_poly.entity_id
_entity_poly.type
_entity_poly.pdbx_seq_one_letter_code
_entity_poly.pdbx_strand_id
1 'polypeptide(L)' 'DDRAAVLIGRLPGVEDQGPIVCACRGIGQRKIDDAIAAGCQSADAVGDVTSAGTQCGSCRPEIMRMIVRHKAKETTDA' A
#
# COMPACT_ATOMS: atom_id res chain seq x y z
N ASP A 1 -19.16 -17.65 16.52
CA ASP A 1 -18.24 -17.77 15.38
C ASP A 1 -16.78 -17.40 15.68
N ASP A 2 -16.40 -17.18 16.94
CA ASP A 2 -15.08 -16.61 17.28
C ASP A 2 -13.95 -17.64 17.47
N ARG A 3 -14.28 -18.94 17.43
CA ARG A 3 -13.30 -20.02 17.68
C ARG A 3 -12.40 -20.32 16.47
N ALA A 4 -12.85 -20.05 15.25
CA ALA A 4 -12.06 -20.35 14.05
C ALA A 4 -10.86 -19.40 13.88
N ALA A 5 -10.95 -18.16 14.34
CA ALA A 5 -9.90 -17.16 14.18
C ALA A 5 -8.61 -17.50 14.95
N VAL A 6 -8.74 -18.08 16.15
CA VAL A 6 -7.60 -18.44 17.01
C VAL A 6 -6.76 -19.58 16.41
N LEU A 7 -7.41 -20.56 15.78
CA LEU A 7 -6.74 -21.75 15.21
C LEU A 7 -5.92 -21.45 13.95
N ILE A 8 -6.23 -20.36 13.23
CA ILE A 8 -5.52 -19.96 11.99
C ILE A 8 -4.35 -19.00 12.31
N GLY A 9 -4.15 -18.61 13.57
CA GLY A 9 -3.12 -17.65 13.96
C GLY A 9 -3.39 -16.24 13.41
N ARG A 10 -4.64 -15.94 13.05
CA ARG A 10 -5.04 -14.64 12.55
C ARG A 10 -5.74 -13.87 13.65
N LEU A 11 -5.05 -12.89 14.23
CA LEU A 11 -5.67 -11.98 15.20
C LEU A 11 -6.84 -11.24 14.50
N PRO A 12 -8.09 -11.40 14.97
CA PRO A 12 -9.19 -10.61 14.45
C PRO A 12 -8.93 -9.13 14.77
N GLY A 13 -8.84 -8.29 13.74
CA GLY A 13 -8.58 -6.85 13.86
C GLY A 13 -7.26 -6.35 13.24
N VAL A 14 -6.41 -7.22 12.71
CA VAL A 14 -5.27 -6.77 11.89
C VAL A 14 -5.75 -6.61 10.45
N GLU A 15 -6.08 -5.38 10.07
CA GLU A 15 -6.38 -5.04 8.68
C GLU A 15 -5.20 -5.45 7.78
N ASP A 16 -5.46 -6.23 6.74
CA ASP A 16 -4.46 -6.62 5.74
C ASP A 16 -3.96 -5.37 5.01
N GLN A 17 -2.89 -4.77 5.52
CA GLN A 17 -2.21 -3.66 4.86
C GLN A 17 -1.35 -4.14 3.68
N GLY A 18 -1.31 -5.46 3.43
CA GLY A 18 -0.44 -6.08 2.43
C GLY A 18 1.04 -6.05 2.85
N PRO A 19 1.97 -6.44 1.95
CA PRO A 19 3.40 -6.35 2.24
C PRO A 19 3.82 -4.90 2.53
N ILE A 20 4.68 -4.73 3.53
CA ILE A 20 5.20 -3.41 3.91
C ILE A 20 6.12 -2.89 2.81
N VAL A 21 5.76 -1.76 2.21
CA VAL A 21 6.57 -1.08 1.19
C VAL A 21 7.46 -0.03 1.83
N CYS A 22 6.95 0.73 2.81
CA CYS A 22 7.76 1.67 3.58
C CYS A 22 8.06 1.10 4.96
N ALA A 23 9.22 0.45 5.12
CA ALA A 23 9.65 -0.08 6.42
C ALA A 23 9.84 1.03 7.48
N CYS A 24 10.29 2.23 7.07
CA CYS A 24 10.52 3.36 7.98
C CYS A 24 9.26 3.81 8.73
N ARG A 25 8.08 3.69 8.11
CA ARG A 25 6.79 4.13 8.67
C ARG A 25 5.73 3.02 8.77
N GLY A 26 6.10 1.78 8.43
CA GLY A 26 5.18 0.65 8.39
C GLY A 26 4.03 0.80 7.39
N ILE A 27 4.25 1.48 6.25
CA ILE A 27 3.19 1.66 5.24
C ILE A 27 3.14 0.43 4.34
N GLY A 28 1.97 -0.22 4.32
CA GLY A 28 1.69 -1.37 3.46
C GLY A 28 1.32 -1.00 2.03
N GLN A 29 1.51 -1.94 1.12
CA GLN A 29 1.16 -1.84 -0.30
C GLN A 29 -0.29 -1.41 -0.51
N ARG A 30 -1.23 -1.95 0.28
CA ARG A 30 -2.67 -1.66 0.13
C ARG A 30 -2.99 -0.18 0.28
N LYS A 31 -2.31 0.49 1.23
CA LYS A 31 -2.44 1.92 1.47
C LYS A 31 -1.88 2.77 0.33
N ILE A 32 -0.84 2.28 -0.34
CA ILE A 32 -0.27 2.92 -1.53
C ILE A 32 -1.20 2.73 -2.72
N ASP A 33 -1.73 1.52 -2.93
CA ASP A 33 -2.76 1.22 -3.93
C ASP A 33 -3.97 2.16 -3.78
N ASP A 34 -4.49 2.33 -2.55
CA ASP A 34 -5.62 3.23 -2.27
C ASP A 34 -5.28 4.69 -2.62
N ALA A 35 -4.06 5.14 -2.32
CA ALA A 35 -3.60 6.49 -2.70
C ALA A 35 -3.48 6.64 -4.22
N ILE A 36 -2.99 5.61 -4.92
CA ILE A 36 -2.90 5.60 -6.40
C ILE A 36 -4.31 5.64 -7.00
N ALA A 37 -5.25 4.86 -6.47
CA ALA A 37 -6.65 4.86 -6.88
C ALA A 37 -7.35 6.20 -6.59
N ALA A 38 -6.94 6.90 -5.53
CA ALA A 38 -7.38 8.28 -5.26
C ALA A 38 -6.82 9.31 -6.26
N GLY A 39 -5.96 8.90 -7.20
CA GLY A 39 -5.38 9.75 -8.23
C GLY A 39 -3.92 10.18 -7.97
N CYS A 40 -3.26 9.62 -6.95
CA CYS A 40 -1.84 9.93 -6.71
C CYS A 40 -0.96 9.27 -7.78
N GLN A 41 -0.38 10.09 -8.67
CA GLN A 41 0.48 9.60 -9.75
C GLN A 41 1.97 9.88 -9.53
N SER A 42 2.36 10.35 -8.34
CA SER A 42 3.76 10.63 -8.01
C SER A 42 4.10 10.09 -6.61
N ALA A 43 5.39 9.79 -6.39
CA ALA A 43 5.86 9.34 -5.09
C ALA A 43 5.68 10.43 -4.00
N ASP A 44 5.72 11.72 -4.37
CA ASP A 44 5.43 12.81 -3.44
C ASP A 44 3.93 12.91 -3.11
N ALA A 45 3.03 12.80 -4.09
CA ALA A 45 1.58 12.77 -3.82
C ALA A 45 1.18 11.57 -2.95
N VAL A 46 1.73 10.39 -3.25
CA VAL A 46 1.56 9.20 -2.40
C VAL A 46 2.16 9.46 -1.02
N GLY A 47 3.31 10.12 -0.94
CA GLY A 47 3.96 10.51 0.32
C GLY A 47 3.14 11.49 1.13
N ASP A 48 2.43 12.42 0.52
CA ASP A 48 1.57 13.38 1.22
C ASP A 48 0.34 12.70 1.82
N VAL A 49 -0.26 11.74 1.11
CA VAL A 49 -1.46 11.01 1.57
C VAL A 49 -1.10 9.90 2.56
N THR A 50 -0.04 9.13 2.27
CA THR A 50 0.31 7.91 3.02
C THR A 50 1.48 8.10 3.98
N SER A 51 2.14 9.25 3.95
CA SER A 51 3.42 9.54 4.61
C SER A 51 4.62 8.70 4.13
N ALA A 52 4.46 7.78 3.17
CA ALA A 52 5.54 6.92 2.71
C ALA A 52 6.67 7.70 2.03
N GLY A 53 7.94 7.40 2.37
CA GLY A 53 9.09 7.90 1.62
C GLY A 53 9.45 9.38 1.79
N THR A 54 8.86 10.07 2.78
CA THR A 54 9.09 11.51 3.06
C THR A 54 10.39 11.81 3.82
N GLN A 55 11.03 10.79 4.44
CA GLN A 55 12.25 10.98 5.26
C GLN A 55 13.44 10.16 4.73
N CYS A 56 13.30 8.84 4.65
CA CYS A 56 14.41 7.94 4.27
C CYS A 56 14.52 7.72 2.75
N GLY A 57 13.47 8.03 1.98
CA GLY A 57 13.46 7.96 0.51
C GLY A 57 13.57 6.55 -0.12
N SER A 58 13.91 5.51 0.63
CA SER A 58 14.22 4.16 0.13
C SER A 58 13.06 3.48 -0.60
N CYS A 59 11.82 3.81 -0.25
CA CYS A 59 10.60 3.26 -0.85
C CYS A 59 10.08 4.06 -2.06
N ARG A 60 10.63 5.25 -2.36
CA ARG A 60 10.23 6.09 -3.50
C ARG A 60 10.33 5.36 -4.87
N PRO A 61 11.44 4.68 -5.21
CA PRO A 61 11.52 3.95 -6.49
C PRO A 61 10.52 2.79 -6.58
N GLU A 62 10.21 2.14 -5.45
CA GLU A 62 9.22 1.05 -5.42
C GLU A 62 7.80 1.59 -5.62
N ILE A 63 7.46 2.72 -4.97
CA ILE A 63 6.17 3.40 -5.16
C ILE A 63 5.97 3.80 -6.62
N MET A 64 6.98 4.37 -7.29
CA MET A 64 6.87 4.69 -8.72
C MET A 64 6.62 3.45 -9.58
N ARG A 65 7.30 2.35 -9.28
CA ARG A 65 7.10 1.08 -10.00
C ARG A 65 5.68 0.55 -9.80
N MET A 66 5.11 0.70 -8.61
CA MET A 66 3.72 0.36 -8.33
C MET A 66 2.74 1.25 -9.09
N ILE A 67 2.96 2.57 -9.12
CA ILE A 67 2.14 3.53 -9.90
C ILE A 67 2.10 3.13 -11.38
N VAL A 68 3.25 2.83 -11.98
CA VAL A 68 3.34 2.43 -13.39
C VAL A 68 2.58 1.12 -13.64
N ARG A 69 2.69 0.14 -12.73
CA ARG A 69 1.95 -1.13 -12.82
C ARG A 69 0.44 -0.95 -12.65
N HIS A 70 0.01 -0.03 -11.80
CA HIS A 70 -1.41 0.31 -11.60
C HIS A 70 -2.03 0.98 -12.81
N LYS A 71 -1.33 1.95 -13.39
CA LYS A 71 -1.76 2.59 -14.65
C LYS A 71 -1.98 1.57 -15.77
N ALA A 72 -1.21 0.48 -15.80
CA ALA A 72 -1.36 -0.57 -16.81
C ALA A 72 -2.55 -1.53 -16.54
N LYS A 73 -3.09 -1.58 -15.32
CA LYS A 73 -4.21 -2.46 -14.95
C LYS A 73 -5.59 -1.80 -15.09
N GLU A 74 -5.67 -0.47 -14.95
CA GLU A 74 -6.93 0.29 -15.08
C GLU A 74 -7.61 0.11 -16.45
N THR A 75 -6.86 -0.27 -17.50
CA THR A 75 -7.38 -0.40 -18.87
C THR A 75 -8.12 -1.70 -19.16
N THR A 76 -8.25 -2.65 -18.21
CA THR A 76 -8.76 -4.01 -18.50
C THR A 76 -10.08 -4.38 -17.79
N ASP A 77 -10.70 -3.49 -17.00
CA ASP A 77 -12.00 -3.75 -16.34
C ASP A 77 -13.18 -3.08 -17.08
N ALA A 78 -13.23 -3.22 -18.41
CA ALA A 78 -14.32 -2.73 -19.28
C ALA A 78 -14.88 -3.85 -20.15
#